data_AF-X0U4T0-F1
#
_entry.id   AF-X0U4T0-F1
#
_cell.length_a   1.000
_cell.length_b   1.000
_cell.length_c   1.000
_cell.angle_alpha   90.00
_cell.angle_beta   90.00
_cell.angle_gamma   90.00
#
_symmetry.space_group_name_H-M   'P 1'
#
loop_
_entity.id
_entity.type
_entity.pdbx_description
1 polymer ?
#
loop_
_entity_poly.entity_id
_entity_poly.type
_entity_poly.pdbx_seq_one_letter_code
_entity_poly.pdbx_strand_id
1 'polypeptide(L)'
;SHALGKWFKWFSIPVKNRTQFKKGQTSCFKGRHHSKETKESCRIKTKKLWENPEFAQHQSDVRKGQKAWNKGLTKETDERVKKQGEKHKGFQHSKKALEIMSELKKNHWKNPDIAKKMLKGLWHQRGIPPPKPTFTKESLEAMSICSKKLWKDPEYVRKQMRANQVRPNGVELFLDFILQNNFPDEWKYVGDGEVIIEGLCPDFINCNGKKKIIELFGDYWHNRKNIKWHQTERGRKEVFKNIGFDTLVIWEHELNNTSLLIQRI
;
A
#
# COMPACT_ATOMS: atom_id res chain seq x y z
N SER A 1 52.52 -50.51 4.53
CA SER A 1 52.31 -49.08 4.88
C SER A 1 52.71 -48.12 3.74
N HIS A 2 52.21 -48.31 2.51
CA HIS A 2 52.60 -47.49 1.33
C HIS A 2 51.47 -47.35 0.28
N ALA A 3 50.20 -47.16 0.68
CA ALA A 3 49.08 -47.10 -0.27
C ALA A 3 47.98 -46.05 0.03
N LEU A 4 48.20 -45.09 0.95
CA LEU A 4 47.20 -44.07 1.32
C LEU A 4 47.58 -42.62 0.92
N GLY A 5 48.65 -42.42 0.15
CA GLY A 5 49.19 -41.09 -0.14
C GLY A 5 48.74 -40.40 -1.44
N LYS A 6 47.90 -41.03 -2.28
CA LYS A 6 47.63 -40.51 -3.65
C LYS A 6 46.22 -39.94 -3.91
N TRP A 7 45.29 -40.02 -2.96
CA TRP A 7 43.91 -39.54 -3.18
C TRP A 7 43.63 -38.10 -2.73
N PHE A 8 44.53 -37.48 -1.96
CA PHE A 8 44.31 -36.13 -1.40
C PHE A 8 44.87 -34.96 -2.22
N LYS A 9 45.26 -35.16 -3.49
CA LYS A 9 45.84 -34.09 -4.33
C LYS A 9 44.88 -33.44 -5.34
N TRP A 10 43.61 -33.84 -5.39
CA TRP A 10 42.63 -33.26 -6.31
C TRP A 10 41.79 -32.12 -5.73
N PHE A 11 41.78 -31.94 -4.40
CA PHE A 11 40.95 -30.91 -3.74
C PHE A 11 41.66 -29.58 -3.46
N SER A 12 42.92 -29.43 -3.88
CA SER A 12 43.70 -28.22 -3.61
C SER A 12 43.96 -27.35 -4.85
N ILE A 13 43.21 -27.52 -5.94
CA ILE A 13 43.31 -26.62 -7.09
C ILE A 13 42.55 -25.33 -6.75
N PRO A 14 43.23 -24.18 -6.63
CA PRO A 14 42.56 -22.92 -6.31
C PRO A 14 41.55 -22.59 -7.42
N VAL A 15 40.34 -22.17 -7.02
CA VAL A 15 39.19 -21.80 -7.90
C VAL A 15 39.49 -20.56 -8.78
N LYS A 16 40.73 -20.09 -8.81
CA LYS A 16 41.19 -19.00 -9.68
C LYS A 16 41.38 -19.55 -11.10
N ASN A 17 40.42 -19.26 -11.98
CA ASN A 17 40.43 -19.40 -13.45
C ASN A 17 39.44 -20.38 -14.13
N ARG A 18 38.27 -20.69 -13.55
CA ARG A 18 37.18 -21.29 -14.36
C ARG A 18 36.68 -20.38 -15.51
N THR A 19 36.89 -19.07 -15.41
CA THR A 19 36.47 -18.09 -16.43
C THR A 19 37.37 -18.05 -17.68
N GLN A 20 38.59 -18.58 -17.62
CA GLN A 20 39.47 -18.63 -18.79
C GLN A 20 39.20 -19.84 -19.70
N PHE A 21 38.45 -20.85 -19.25
CA PHE A 21 38.32 -22.14 -19.95
C PHE A 21 37.32 -22.18 -21.13
N LYS A 22 36.76 -21.07 -21.61
CA LYS A 22 35.78 -21.10 -22.73
C LYS A 22 35.86 -19.94 -23.72
N LYS A 23 37.01 -19.31 -23.91
CA LYS A 23 37.24 -18.51 -25.13
C LYS A 23 37.53 -19.47 -26.29
N GLY A 24 36.48 -19.95 -26.97
CA GLY A 24 36.61 -20.71 -28.22
C GLY A 24 35.85 -22.03 -28.28
N GLN A 25 35.54 -22.68 -27.14
CA GLN A 25 34.72 -23.89 -27.14
C GLN A 25 33.24 -23.53 -27.25
N THR A 26 32.69 -23.56 -28.46
CA THR A 26 31.24 -23.66 -28.64
C THR A 26 30.78 -24.96 -28.01
N SER A 27 29.82 -24.88 -27.08
CA SER A 27 29.12 -26.08 -26.58
C SER A 27 28.77 -26.98 -27.76
N CYS A 28 29.05 -28.29 -27.66
CA CYS A 28 28.69 -29.27 -28.69
C CYS A 28 27.17 -29.32 -28.97
N PHE A 29 26.37 -28.69 -28.11
CA PHE A 29 24.93 -28.50 -28.27
C PHE A 29 24.54 -27.14 -28.88
N LYS A 30 25.46 -26.18 -29.00
CA LYS A 30 25.18 -24.86 -29.57
C LYS A 30 24.88 -25.03 -31.07
N GLY A 31 23.61 -24.84 -31.44
CA GLY A 31 23.14 -24.98 -32.83
C GLY A 31 22.45 -26.31 -33.15
N ARG A 32 22.39 -27.29 -32.23
CA ARG A 32 21.59 -28.50 -32.45
C ARG A 32 20.10 -28.17 -32.29
N HIS A 33 19.31 -28.42 -33.33
CA HIS A 33 17.86 -28.30 -33.26
C HIS A 33 17.28 -29.52 -32.51
N HIS A 34 16.63 -29.28 -31.37
CA HIS A 34 15.87 -30.33 -30.70
C HIS A 34 14.70 -30.81 -31.56
N SER A 35 14.44 -32.12 -31.57
CA SER A 35 13.23 -32.69 -32.15
C SER A 35 11.98 -32.10 -31.49
N LYS A 36 10.83 -32.13 -32.18
CA LYS A 36 9.54 -31.68 -31.63
C LYS A 36 9.21 -32.42 -30.33
N GLU A 37 9.43 -33.73 -30.31
CA GLU A 37 9.23 -34.60 -29.13
C GLU A 37 10.12 -34.19 -27.96
N THR A 38 11.40 -33.90 -28.22
CA THR A 38 12.33 -33.43 -27.18
C THR A 38 11.87 -32.10 -26.58
N LYS A 39 11.43 -31.16 -27.44
CA LYS A 39 10.90 -29.87 -26.98
C LYS A 39 9.65 -30.04 -26.12
N GLU A 40 8.73 -30.91 -26.53
CA GLU A 40 7.52 -31.17 -25.75
C GLU A 40 7.84 -31.86 -24.41
N SER A 41 8.77 -32.81 -24.41
CA SER A 41 9.27 -33.45 -23.17
C SER A 41 9.85 -32.42 -22.20
N CYS A 42 10.70 -31.50 -22.68
CA CYS A 42 11.22 -30.41 -21.86
C CYS A 42 10.12 -29.47 -21.36
N ARG A 43 9.10 -29.17 -22.18
CA ARG A 43 7.96 -28.33 -21.81
C ARG A 43 7.15 -28.97 -20.68
N ILE A 44 6.84 -30.26 -20.80
CA ILE A 44 6.12 -31.02 -19.77
C ILE A 44 6.91 -31.08 -18.47
N LYS A 45 8.21 -31.39 -18.53
CA LYS A 45 9.08 -31.41 -17.34
C LYS A 45 9.13 -30.04 -16.66
N THR A 46 9.27 -28.97 -17.44
CA THR A 46 9.26 -27.60 -16.91
C THR A 46 7.92 -27.29 -16.24
N LYS A 47 6.80 -27.63 -16.87
CA LYS A 47 5.47 -27.41 -16.29
C LYS A 47 5.32 -28.14 -14.93
N LYS A 48 5.71 -29.41 -14.85
CA LYS A 48 5.69 -30.19 -13.60
C LYS A 48 6.54 -29.58 -12.50
N LEU A 49 7.70 -28.98 -12.83
CA LEU A 49 8.51 -28.27 -11.84
C LEU A 49 7.82 -27.03 -11.28
N TRP A 50 7.07 -26.29 -12.11
CA TRP A 50 6.31 -25.12 -11.66
C TRP A 50 5.06 -25.45 -10.86
N GLU A 51 4.55 -26.69 -10.97
CA GLU A 51 3.47 -27.20 -10.11
C GLU A 51 3.95 -27.46 -8.68
N ASN A 52 5.26 -27.60 -8.45
CA ASN A 52 5.83 -27.70 -7.11
C ASN A 52 5.94 -26.29 -6.46
N PRO A 53 5.22 -26.02 -5.35
CA PRO A 53 5.21 -24.71 -4.70
C PRO A 53 6.58 -24.31 -4.15
N GLU A 54 7.41 -25.25 -3.68
CA GLU A 54 8.75 -24.95 -3.18
C GLU A 54 9.67 -24.46 -4.30
N PHE A 55 9.60 -25.10 -5.47
CA PHE A 55 10.37 -24.69 -6.64
C PHE A 55 9.92 -23.30 -7.13
N ALA A 56 8.60 -23.05 -7.17
CA ALA A 56 8.06 -21.75 -7.56
C ALA A 56 8.47 -20.64 -6.60
N GLN A 57 8.40 -20.91 -5.28
CA GLN A 57 8.83 -19.97 -4.24
C GLN A 57 10.34 -19.70 -4.34
N HIS A 58 11.16 -20.74 -4.47
CA HIS A 58 12.60 -20.60 -4.66
C HIS A 58 12.95 -19.75 -5.90
N GLN A 59 12.30 -19.99 -7.05
CA GLN A 59 12.50 -19.19 -8.25
C GLN A 59 12.07 -17.73 -8.06
N SER A 60 11.01 -17.48 -7.29
CA SER A 60 10.57 -16.13 -6.91
C SER A 60 11.64 -15.43 -6.07
N ASP A 61 12.18 -16.12 -5.06
CA ASP A 61 13.19 -15.56 -4.15
C ASP A 61 14.54 -15.33 -4.85
N VAL A 62 14.95 -16.21 -5.76
CA VAL A 62 16.13 -15.99 -6.62
C VAL A 62 15.96 -14.74 -7.50
N ARG A 63 14.73 -14.44 -7.95
CA ARG A 63 14.44 -13.25 -8.76
C ARG A 63 14.31 -11.99 -7.91
N LYS A 64 13.90 -12.09 -6.65
CA LYS A 64 13.86 -10.93 -5.73
C LYS A 64 15.26 -10.35 -5.59
N GLY A 65 15.42 -9.10 -6.00
CA GLY A 65 16.69 -8.39 -5.95
C GLY A 65 17.59 -8.53 -7.18
N GLN A 66 17.32 -9.48 -8.09
CA GLN A 66 18.02 -9.51 -9.37
C GLN A 66 17.60 -8.31 -10.22
N LYS A 67 18.55 -7.41 -10.48
CA LYS A 67 18.36 -6.35 -11.46
C LYS A 67 18.35 -7.00 -12.85
N ALA A 68 17.31 -6.74 -13.62
CA ALA A 68 17.29 -7.14 -15.02
C ALA A 68 18.56 -6.59 -15.71
N TRP A 69 19.22 -7.39 -16.53
CA TRP A 69 20.51 -7.04 -17.14
C TRP A 69 20.46 -5.75 -17.97
N ASN A 70 19.27 -5.38 -18.44
CA ASN A 70 18.99 -4.18 -19.23
C ASN A 70 18.44 -3.01 -18.41
N LYS A 71 18.30 -3.15 -17.07
CA LYS A 71 17.74 -2.09 -16.23
C LYS A 71 18.71 -0.89 -16.21
N GLY A 72 18.29 0.23 -16.79
CA GLY A 72 19.10 1.46 -16.90
C GLY A 72 19.95 1.54 -18.17
N LEU A 73 19.91 0.53 -19.04
CA LEU A 73 20.53 0.60 -20.36
C LEU A 73 19.55 1.23 -21.36
N THR A 74 20.01 2.23 -22.10
CA THR A 74 19.28 2.91 -23.17
C THR A 74 20.01 2.69 -24.50
N LYS A 75 19.44 3.16 -25.61
CA LYS A 75 20.09 3.07 -26.93
C LYS A 75 21.36 3.94 -27.00
N GLU A 76 21.43 4.93 -26.14
CA GLU A 76 22.55 5.87 -26.01
C GLU A 76 23.65 5.30 -25.11
N THR A 77 23.30 4.48 -24.10
CA THR A 77 24.26 3.98 -23.10
C THR A 77 24.80 2.58 -23.36
N ASP A 78 24.16 1.74 -24.19
CA ASP A 78 24.67 0.40 -24.54
C ASP A 78 24.53 0.08 -26.04
N GLU A 79 25.66 -0.21 -26.69
CA GLU A 79 25.75 -0.47 -28.14
C GLU A 79 24.95 -1.71 -28.58
N ARG A 80 24.77 -2.72 -27.70
CA ARG A 80 23.99 -3.93 -28.04
C ARG A 80 22.51 -3.61 -28.07
N VAL A 81 22.03 -2.77 -27.16
CA VAL A 81 20.63 -2.27 -27.16
C VAL A 81 20.38 -1.44 -28.41
N LYS A 82 21.34 -0.57 -28.79
CA LYS A 82 21.29 0.17 -30.05
C LYS A 82 21.19 -0.74 -31.27
N LYS A 83 22.12 -1.70 -31.41
CA LYS A 83 22.16 -2.66 -32.53
C LYS A 83 20.88 -3.50 -32.61
N GLN A 84 20.32 -3.95 -31.49
CA GLN A 84 19.03 -4.64 -31.49
C GLN A 84 17.90 -3.74 -31.95
N GLY A 85 17.85 -2.49 -31.47
CA GLY A 85 16.87 -1.50 -31.90
C GLY A 85 16.95 -1.21 -33.41
N GLU A 86 18.15 -1.10 -33.97
CA GLU A 86 18.38 -0.89 -35.40
C GLU A 86 17.92 -2.09 -36.24
N LYS A 87 18.19 -3.33 -35.81
CA LYS A 87 17.70 -4.54 -36.50
C LYS A 87 16.18 -4.62 -36.59
N HIS A 88 15.48 -4.06 -35.60
CA HIS A 88 14.02 -4.02 -35.60
C HIS A 88 13.44 -2.79 -36.31
N LYS A 89 14.26 -1.76 -36.58
CA LYS A 89 13.82 -0.56 -37.28
C LYS A 89 13.54 -0.92 -38.75
N GLY A 90 12.28 -0.77 -39.15
CA GLY A 90 11.84 -1.11 -40.51
C GLY A 90 11.55 -2.59 -40.74
N PHE A 91 11.56 -3.43 -39.70
CA PHE A 91 11.10 -4.81 -39.82
C PHE A 91 9.60 -4.82 -40.19
N GLN A 92 9.30 -5.19 -41.44
CA GLN A 92 7.93 -5.34 -41.90
C GLN A 92 7.46 -6.77 -41.66
N HIS A 93 6.36 -6.92 -40.94
CA HIS A 93 5.72 -8.21 -40.80
C HIS A 93 5.14 -8.66 -42.14
N SER A 94 5.24 -9.95 -42.45
CA SER A 94 4.56 -10.51 -43.62
C SER A 94 3.04 -10.36 -43.49
N LYS A 95 2.33 -10.30 -44.62
CA LYS A 95 0.86 -10.19 -44.65
C LYS A 95 0.19 -11.26 -43.78
N LYS A 96 0.65 -12.51 -43.89
CA LYS A 96 0.17 -13.64 -43.06
C LYS A 96 0.40 -13.41 -41.57
N ALA A 97 1.54 -12.84 -41.17
CA ALA A 97 1.80 -12.52 -39.76
C ALA A 97 0.88 -11.40 -39.25
N LEU A 98 0.61 -10.38 -40.08
CA LEU A 98 -0.35 -9.31 -39.77
C LEU A 98 -1.77 -9.85 -39.58
N GLU A 99 -2.20 -10.77 -40.45
CA GLU A 99 -3.50 -11.45 -40.33
C GLU A 99 -3.61 -12.24 -39.02
N ILE A 100 -2.59 -13.03 -38.68
CA ILE A 100 -2.55 -13.78 -37.41
C ILE A 100 -2.60 -12.84 -36.20
N MET A 101 -1.82 -11.75 -36.20
CA MET A 101 -1.84 -10.78 -35.10
C MET A 101 -3.19 -10.06 -34.99
N SER A 102 -3.82 -9.75 -36.12
CA SER A 102 -5.16 -9.15 -36.17
C SER A 102 -6.21 -10.09 -35.55
N GLU A 103 -6.19 -11.37 -35.93
CA GLU A 103 -7.12 -12.37 -35.42
C GLU A 103 -6.90 -12.64 -33.93
N LEU A 104 -5.64 -12.73 -33.48
CA LEU A 104 -5.32 -12.83 -32.06
C LEU A 104 -5.82 -11.62 -31.26
N LYS A 105 -5.67 -10.41 -31.81
CA LYS A 105 -6.19 -9.18 -31.19
C LYS A 105 -7.71 -9.24 -31.07
N LYS A 106 -8.43 -9.63 -32.13
CA LYS A 106 -9.90 -9.82 -32.10
C LYS A 106 -10.30 -10.85 -31.04
N ASN A 107 -9.61 -11.98 -30.95
CA ASN A 107 -9.92 -13.02 -29.98
C ASN A 107 -9.58 -12.61 -28.53
N HIS A 108 -8.53 -11.81 -28.31
CA HIS A 108 -8.26 -11.20 -27.02
C HIS A 108 -9.39 -10.26 -26.55
N TRP A 109 -10.00 -9.50 -27.46
CA TRP A 109 -11.16 -8.64 -27.13
C TRP A 109 -12.43 -9.43 -26.82
N LYS A 110 -12.56 -10.67 -27.31
CA LYS A 110 -13.68 -11.56 -26.93
C LYS A 110 -13.55 -12.08 -25.50
N ASN A 111 -12.34 -12.06 -24.91
CA ASN A 111 -12.14 -12.43 -23.51
C ASN A 111 -12.40 -11.21 -22.60
N PRO A 112 -13.41 -11.25 -21.72
CA PRO A 112 -13.81 -10.09 -20.92
C PRO A 112 -12.72 -9.61 -19.95
N ASP A 113 -11.90 -10.50 -19.40
CA ASP A 113 -10.83 -10.14 -18.47
C ASP A 113 -9.69 -9.41 -19.17
N ILE A 114 -9.32 -9.88 -20.36
CA ILE A 114 -8.30 -9.25 -21.19
C ILE A 114 -8.80 -7.89 -21.69
N ALA A 115 -10.05 -7.81 -22.16
CA ALA A 115 -10.67 -6.57 -22.58
C ALA A 115 -10.67 -5.53 -21.44
N LYS A 116 -11.07 -5.93 -20.22
CA LYS A 116 -11.05 -5.06 -19.03
C LYS A 116 -9.64 -4.54 -18.71
N LYS A 117 -8.62 -5.40 -18.81
CA LYS A 117 -7.22 -5.02 -18.60
C LYS A 117 -6.70 -4.05 -19.68
N MET A 118 -7.03 -4.29 -20.95
CA MET A 118 -6.66 -3.41 -22.05
C MET A 118 -7.35 -2.04 -21.95
N LEU A 119 -8.64 -2.02 -21.59
CA LEU A 119 -9.37 -0.78 -21.33
C LEU A 119 -8.68 0.01 -20.22
N LYS A 120 -8.36 -0.62 -19.08
CA LYS A 120 -7.63 0.03 -17.99
C LYS A 120 -6.32 0.68 -18.47
N GLY A 121 -5.54 -0.01 -19.30
CA GLY A 121 -4.29 0.54 -19.86
C GLY A 121 -4.51 1.74 -20.80
N LEU A 122 -5.53 1.68 -21.66
CA LEU A 122 -5.91 2.75 -22.59
C LEU A 122 -6.27 4.06 -21.85
N TRP A 123 -6.92 3.96 -20.70
CA TRP A 123 -7.32 5.13 -19.92
C TRP A 123 -6.10 5.85 -19.32
N HIS A 124 -5.13 5.10 -18.80
CA HIS A 124 -3.87 5.66 -18.30
C HIS A 124 -3.05 6.33 -19.41
N GLN A 125 -3.00 5.75 -20.61
CA GLN A 125 -2.27 6.33 -21.75
C GLN A 125 -2.88 7.65 -22.24
N ARG A 126 -4.20 7.80 -22.12
CA ARG A 126 -4.92 9.02 -22.53
C ARG A 126 -4.98 10.09 -21.45
N GLY A 127 -4.41 9.84 -20.26
CA GLY A 127 -4.56 10.73 -19.10
C GLY A 127 -6.01 10.86 -18.62
N ILE A 128 -6.91 9.97 -19.08
CA ILE A 128 -8.30 9.96 -18.66
C ILE A 128 -8.36 9.10 -17.39
N PRO A 129 -8.73 9.67 -16.23
CA PRO A 129 -8.83 8.88 -15.02
C PRO A 129 -9.86 7.76 -15.23
N PRO A 130 -9.60 6.52 -14.75
CA PRO A 130 -10.59 5.44 -14.79
C PRO A 130 -11.93 5.95 -14.24
N PRO A 131 -13.07 5.43 -14.73
CA PRO A 131 -14.35 5.88 -14.22
C PRO A 131 -14.34 5.48 -12.74
N LYS A 132 -14.75 6.41 -11.86
CA LYS A 132 -14.82 6.08 -10.44
C LYS A 132 -15.70 4.83 -10.33
N PRO A 133 -15.24 3.74 -9.69
CA PRO A 133 -16.05 2.54 -9.56
C PRO A 133 -17.38 2.95 -8.91
N THR A 134 -18.48 2.77 -9.62
CA THR A 134 -19.81 2.93 -9.06
C THR A 134 -20.03 1.75 -8.13
N PHE A 135 -19.68 1.92 -6.87
CA PHE A 135 -19.97 0.92 -5.84
C PHE A 135 -21.49 0.75 -5.75
N THR A 136 -21.94 -0.51 -5.68
CA THR A 136 -23.34 -0.78 -5.38
C THR A 136 -23.67 -0.31 -3.97
N LYS A 137 -24.96 -0.07 -3.68
CA LYS A 137 -25.41 0.33 -2.35
C LYS A 137 -24.96 -0.66 -1.28
N GLU A 138 -25.06 -1.96 -1.57
CA GLU A 138 -24.66 -3.06 -0.69
C GLU A 138 -23.14 -3.03 -0.43
N SER A 139 -22.34 -2.72 -1.45
CA SER A 139 -20.89 -2.59 -1.31
C SER A 139 -20.50 -1.40 -0.44
N LEU A 140 -21.20 -0.27 -0.57
CA LEU A 140 -21.00 0.91 0.26
C LEU A 140 -21.37 0.63 1.72
N GLU A 141 -22.47 -0.08 1.96
CA GLU A 141 -22.90 -0.50 3.29
C GLU A 141 -21.87 -1.45 3.92
N ALA A 142 -21.39 -2.45 3.19
CA ALA A 142 -20.36 -3.38 3.65
C ALA A 142 -19.05 -2.64 4.00
N MET A 143 -18.59 -1.71 3.15
CA MET A 143 -17.41 -0.88 3.45
C MET A 143 -17.62 0.02 4.67
N SER A 144 -18.82 0.60 4.82
CA SER A 144 -19.19 1.41 5.98
C SER A 144 -19.14 0.59 7.27
N ILE A 145 -19.68 -0.63 7.26
CA ILE A 145 -19.64 -1.56 8.40
C ILE A 145 -18.19 -1.92 8.74
N CYS A 146 -17.37 -2.30 7.75
CA CYS A 146 -15.96 -2.62 7.96
C CYS A 146 -15.19 -1.43 8.52
N SER A 147 -15.42 -0.23 7.98
CA SER A 147 -14.82 1.01 8.48
C SER A 147 -15.21 1.25 9.93
N LYS A 148 -16.50 1.20 10.27
CA LYS A 148 -16.98 1.36 11.65
C LYS A 148 -16.37 0.34 12.61
N LYS A 149 -16.16 -0.91 12.17
CA LYS A 149 -15.47 -1.93 12.98
C LYS A 149 -14.00 -1.56 13.24
N LEU A 150 -13.28 -1.08 12.22
CA LEU A 150 -11.89 -0.64 12.37
C LEU A 150 -11.76 0.57 13.30
N TRP A 151 -12.69 1.52 13.24
CA TRP A 151 -12.70 2.70 14.13
C TRP A 151 -13.01 2.38 15.60
N LYS A 152 -13.47 1.16 15.91
CA LYS A 152 -13.58 0.67 17.29
C LYS A 152 -12.26 0.14 17.85
N ASP A 153 -11.29 -0.17 17.00
CA ASP A 153 -9.97 -0.62 17.42
C ASP A 153 -9.07 0.59 17.74
N PRO A 154 -8.70 0.82 19.01
CA PRO A 154 -7.89 1.97 19.40
C PRO A 154 -6.49 1.95 18.79
N GLU A 155 -5.92 0.79 18.46
CA GLU A 155 -4.61 0.73 17.79
C GLU A 155 -4.69 1.24 16.36
N TYR A 156 -5.74 0.86 15.64
CA TYR A 156 -6.01 1.35 14.30
C TYR A 156 -6.20 2.87 14.30
N VAL A 157 -6.97 3.41 15.25
CA VAL A 157 -7.20 4.85 15.35
C VAL A 157 -5.91 5.59 15.66
N ARG A 158 -5.13 5.17 16.67
CA ARG A 158 -3.82 5.77 16.99
C ARG A 158 -2.88 5.76 15.78
N LYS A 159 -2.84 4.66 15.03
CA LYS A 159 -2.03 4.57 13.80
C LYS A 159 -2.48 5.58 12.76
N GLN A 160 -3.80 5.76 12.57
CA GLN A 160 -4.34 6.73 11.61
C GLN A 160 -4.10 8.17 12.04
N MET A 161 -4.31 8.52 13.32
CA MET A 161 -4.01 9.86 13.84
C MET A 161 -2.53 10.22 13.66
N ARG A 162 -1.64 9.27 13.98
CA ARG A 162 -0.19 9.44 13.77
C ARG A 162 0.17 9.61 12.29
N ALA A 163 -0.43 8.81 11.40
CA ALA A 163 -0.19 8.91 9.96
C ALA A 163 -0.66 10.25 9.39
N ASN A 164 -1.78 10.77 9.90
CA ASN A 164 -2.31 12.08 9.55
C ASN A 164 -1.60 13.24 10.27
N GLN A 165 -0.63 12.94 11.14
CA GLN A 165 0.10 13.92 11.95
C GLN A 165 -0.84 14.84 12.74
N VAL A 166 -1.93 14.27 13.27
CA VAL A 166 -2.84 14.98 14.15
C VAL A 166 -2.05 15.45 15.36
N ARG A 167 -2.16 16.74 15.67
CA ARG A 167 -1.47 17.43 16.76
C ARG A 167 -2.45 18.42 17.38
N PRO A 168 -2.29 18.74 18.67
CA PRO A 168 -3.10 19.77 19.29
C PRO A 168 -2.96 21.08 18.53
N ASN A 169 -4.10 21.70 18.24
CA ASN A 169 -4.13 23.00 17.57
C ASN A 169 -3.85 24.14 18.57
N GLY A 170 -3.60 25.37 18.09
CA GLY A 170 -3.26 26.49 18.97
C GLY A 170 -4.35 26.84 19.99
N VAL A 171 -5.62 26.66 19.62
CA VAL A 171 -6.79 26.92 20.48
C VAL A 171 -6.93 25.82 21.55
N GLU A 172 -6.69 24.56 21.18
CA GLU A 172 -6.62 23.43 22.11
C GLU A 172 -5.48 23.61 23.13
N LEU A 173 -4.30 24.04 22.67
CA LEU A 173 -3.18 24.34 23.57
C LEU A 173 -3.50 25.48 24.53
N PHE A 174 -4.23 26.51 24.07
CA PHE A 174 -4.66 27.61 24.92
C PHE A 174 -5.70 27.16 25.97
N LEU A 175 -6.67 26.33 25.57
CA LEU A 175 -7.61 25.73 26.51
C LEU A 175 -6.91 24.81 27.52
N ASP A 176 -5.97 23.97 27.06
CA ASP A 176 -5.16 23.13 27.93
C ASP A 176 -4.42 23.97 28.97
N PHE A 177 -3.79 25.08 28.57
CA PHE A 177 -3.16 26.01 29.50
C PHE A 177 -4.13 26.57 30.55
N ILE A 178 -5.36 26.93 30.17
CA ILE A 178 -6.38 27.38 31.14
C ILE A 178 -6.74 26.24 32.11
N LEU A 179 -6.93 25.02 31.61
CA LEU A 179 -7.28 23.86 32.41
C LEU A 179 -6.16 23.51 33.40
N GLN A 180 -4.91 23.43 32.95
CA GLN A 180 -3.79 23.08 33.83
C GLN A 180 -3.51 24.13 34.92
N ASN A 181 -3.76 25.42 34.64
CA ASN A 181 -3.54 26.48 35.64
C ASN A 181 -4.64 26.56 36.70
N ASN A 182 -5.88 26.23 36.38
CA ASN A 182 -7.03 26.40 37.29
C ASN A 182 -7.53 25.08 37.89
N PHE A 183 -7.29 23.96 37.20
CA PHE A 183 -7.74 22.62 37.57
C PHE A 183 -6.60 21.60 37.37
N PRO A 184 -5.45 21.78 38.07
CA PRO A 184 -4.29 20.94 37.87
C PRO A 184 -4.62 19.47 38.14
N ASP A 185 -4.11 18.59 37.28
CA ASP A 185 -4.30 17.13 37.34
C ASP A 185 -5.76 16.65 37.26
N GLU A 186 -6.72 17.52 36.91
CA GLU A 186 -8.12 17.12 36.72
C GLU A 186 -8.45 16.74 35.27
N TRP A 187 -7.75 17.34 34.31
CA TRP A 187 -8.04 17.21 32.88
C TRP A 187 -6.81 16.78 32.10
N LYS A 188 -7.03 15.86 31.14
CA LYS A 188 -6.01 15.38 30.22
C LYS A 188 -6.47 15.59 28.78
N TYR A 189 -5.62 16.20 27.96
CA TYR A 189 -5.81 16.22 26.51
C TYR A 189 -5.70 14.81 25.93
N VAL A 190 -6.69 14.41 25.14
CA VAL A 190 -6.78 13.10 24.47
C VAL A 190 -7.24 13.22 23.00
N GLY A 191 -7.27 14.44 22.46
CA GLY A 191 -7.65 14.75 21.08
C GLY A 191 -6.71 14.18 19.99
N ASP A 192 -5.60 13.55 20.39
CA ASP A 192 -4.67 12.83 19.52
C ASP A 192 -5.10 11.38 19.24
N GLY A 193 -6.24 10.95 19.77
CA GLY A 193 -6.77 9.59 19.62
C GLY A 193 -6.28 8.61 20.68
N GLU A 194 -5.73 9.09 21.80
CA GLU A 194 -5.40 8.23 22.94
C GLU A 194 -6.64 7.49 23.47
N VAL A 195 -7.78 8.19 23.54
CA VAL A 195 -9.06 7.66 24.02
C VAL A 195 -10.10 7.69 22.92
N ILE A 196 -10.78 6.56 22.69
CA ILE A 196 -11.88 6.43 21.71
C ILE A 196 -13.11 5.85 22.40
N ILE A 197 -14.22 6.57 22.33
CA ILE A 197 -15.49 6.26 22.99
C ILE A 197 -16.60 6.21 21.92
N GLU A 198 -17.20 5.04 21.70
CA GLU A 198 -18.19 4.81 20.62
C GLU A 198 -17.75 5.31 19.23
N GLY A 199 -16.45 5.19 18.93
CA GLY A 199 -15.86 5.62 17.66
C GLY A 199 -15.63 7.13 17.55
N LEU A 200 -15.76 7.87 18.66
CA LEU A 200 -15.48 9.29 18.76
C LEU A 200 -14.24 9.54 19.65
N CYS A 201 -13.44 10.54 19.29
CA CYS A 201 -12.32 11.04 20.08
C CYS A 201 -12.78 12.29 20.84
N PRO A 202 -12.79 12.31 22.18
CA PRO A 202 -12.95 13.56 22.92
C PRO A 202 -11.67 14.41 22.83
N ASP A 203 -11.78 15.72 23.06
CA ASP A 203 -10.61 16.61 23.07
C ASP A 203 -9.89 16.54 24.42
N PHE A 204 -10.67 16.59 25.51
CA PHE A 204 -10.19 16.45 26.87
C PHE A 204 -11.08 15.49 27.66
N ILE A 205 -10.46 14.72 28.54
CA ILE A 205 -11.15 13.81 29.46
C ILE A 205 -10.72 14.09 30.89
N ASN A 206 -11.66 13.98 31.82
CA ASN A 206 -11.34 14.08 33.23
C ASN A 206 -10.59 12.82 33.71
N CYS A 207 -9.52 13.01 34.48
CA CYS A 207 -8.68 11.93 35.00
C CYS A 207 -8.80 11.71 36.53
N ASN A 208 -9.69 12.43 37.22
CA ASN A 208 -9.91 12.28 38.66
C ASN A 208 -11.01 11.26 39.04
N GLY A 209 -11.38 10.39 38.10
CA GLY A 209 -12.39 9.35 38.29
C GLY A 209 -13.83 9.79 38.01
N LYS A 210 -14.07 11.08 37.73
CA LYS A 210 -15.37 11.55 37.27
C LYS A 210 -15.52 11.27 35.77
N LYS A 211 -16.70 10.80 35.35
CA LYS A 211 -17.01 10.65 33.92
C LYS A 211 -17.40 11.99 33.29
N LYS A 212 -16.41 12.86 33.06
CA LYS A 212 -16.59 14.15 32.40
C LYS A 212 -15.70 14.28 31.16
N ILE A 213 -16.20 14.95 30.14
CA ILE A 213 -15.50 15.26 28.87
C ILE A 213 -15.65 16.76 28.59
N ILE A 214 -14.59 17.36 28.04
CA ILE A 214 -14.65 18.68 27.42
C ILE A 214 -14.38 18.55 25.92
N GLU A 215 -15.19 19.27 25.15
CA GLU A 215 -15.17 19.36 23.69
C GLU A 215 -14.95 20.82 23.29
N LEU A 216 -13.96 21.10 22.44
CA LEU A 216 -13.64 22.42 21.94
C LEU A 216 -14.19 22.59 20.52
N PHE A 217 -15.25 23.38 20.40
CA PHE A 217 -15.92 23.63 19.14
C PHE A 217 -15.42 24.92 18.49
N GLY A 218 -14.76 24.80 17.34
CA GLY A 218 -14.46 25.94 16.48
C GLY A 218 -15.71 26.53 15.82
N ASP A 219 -15.91 27.85 15.93
CA ASP A 219 -17.11 28.56 15.46
C ASP A 219 -17.37 28.33 13.97
N TYR A 220 -16.30 28.38 13.16
CA TYR A 220 -16.40 28.21 11.71
C TYR A 220 -16.71 26.76 11.27
N TRP A 221 -16.20 25.77 12.01
CA TRP A 221 -16.31 24.36 11.62
C TRP A 221 -17.64 23.75 12.10
N HIS A 222 -18.10 24.16 13.27
CA HIS A 222 -19.26 23.57 13.93
C HIS A 222 -20.57 24.36 13.72
N ASN A 223 -20.54 25.55 13.11
CA ASN A 223 -21.75 26.33 12.79
C ASN A 223 -22.21 26.20 11.32
N ARG A 224 -21.80 25.14 10.60
CA ARG A 224 -22.15 24.95 9.19
C ARG A 224 -23.51 24.27 9.03
N LYS A 225 -24.25 24.62 7.95
CA LYS A 225 -25.60 24.06 7.68
C LYS A 225 -25.66 22.53 7.50
N ASN A 226 -24.56 21.90 7.14
CA ASN A 226 -24.49 20.46 6.80
C ASN A 226 -23.52 19.69 7.70
N ILE A 227 -23.42 20.06 8.98
CA ILE A 227 -22.65 19.25 9.94
C ILE A 227 -23.35 17.91 10.18
N LYS A 228 -22.56 16.85 10.33
CA LYS A 228 -23.11 15.54 10.69
C LYS A 228 -23.63 15.61 12.12
N TRP A 229 -24.71 14.87 12.41
CA TRP A 229 -25.34 14.89 13.73
C TRP A 229 -24.34 14.66 14.89
N HIS A 230 -23.42 13.69 14.78
CA HIS A 230 -22.42 13.40 15.82
C HIS A 230 -21.33 14.49 15.97
N GLN A 231 -21.30 15.49 15.09
CA GLN A 231 -20.43 16.67 15.19
C GLN A 231 -21.19 17.89 15.73
N THR A 232 -22.49 17.78 15.97
CA THR A 232 -23.28 18.82 16.65
C THR A 232 -23.03 18.74 18.16
N GLU A 233 -23.18 19.85 18.88
CA GLU A 233 -23.07 19.88 20.34
C GLU A 233 -24.06 18.88 20.97
N ARG A 234 -25.30 18.90 20.48
CA ARG A 234 -26.35 17.99 20.94
C ARG A 234 -25.98 16.52 20.68
N GLY A 235 -25.50 16.19 19.49
CA GLY A 235 -25.14 14.82 19.14
C GLY A 235 -23.95 14.30 19.94
N ARG A 236 -22.91 15.11 20.15
CA ARG A 236 -21.78 14.77 21.03
C ARG A 236 -22.26 14.47 22.45
N LYS A 237 -23.05 15.38 23.03
CA LYS A 237 -23.62 15.22 24.37
C LYS A 237 -24.48 13.96 24.49
N GLU A 238 -25.35 13.68 23.52
CA GLU A 238 -26.20 12.48 23.54
C GLU A 238 -25.38 11.18 23.44
N VAL A 239 -24.37 11.11 22.56
CA VAL A 239 -23.51 9.92 22.43
C VAL A 239 -22.77 9.62 23.73
N PHE A 240 -22.11 10.62 24.31
CA PHE A 240 -21.33 10.43 25.54
C PHE A 240 -22.20 10.18 26.77
N LYS A 241 -23.36 10.86 26.86
CA LYS A 241 -24.34 10.64 27.93
C LYS A 241 -24.86 9.21 27.98
N ASN A 242 -25.06 8.57 26.82
CA ASN A 242 -25.50 7.17 26.76
C ASN A 242 -24.51 6.18 27.41
N ILE A 243 -23.26 6.59 27.64
CA ILE A 243 -22.19 5.79 28.25
C ILE A 243 -21.91 6.27 29.71
N GLY A 244 -22.67 7.28 30.14
CA GLY A 244 -22.59 7.87 31.48
C GLY A 244 -21.55 8.99 31.61
N PHE A 245 -21.10 9.61 30.51
CA PHE A 245 -20.26 10.80 30.57
C PHE A 245 -21.10 12.07 30.51
N ASP A 246 -20.76 13.04 31.38
CA ASP A 246 -21.22 14.41 31.25
C ASP A 246 -20.27 15.18 30.32
N THR A 247 -20.81 15.96 29.38
CA THR A 247 -20.02 16.59 28.31
C THR A 247 -20.25 18.09 28.30
N LEU A 248 -19.18 18.84 28.54
CA LEU A 248 -19.14 20.29 28.38
C LEU A 248 -18.59 20.64 26.99
N VAL A 249 -19.38 21.33 26.19
CA VAL A 249 -18.92 21.91 24.92
C VAL A 249 -18.56 23.37 25.16
N ILE A 250 -17.32 23.72 24.83
CA ILE A 250 -16.77 25.08 24.88
C ILE A 250 -16.62 25.55 23.44
N TRP A 251 -17.26 26.66 23.10
CA TRP A 251 -17.08 27.29 21.80
C TRP A 251 -15.83 28.18 21.79
N GLU A 252 -15.15 28.25 20.66
CA GLU A 252 -13.90 29.00 20.48
C GLU A 252 -14.02 30.45 20.94
N HIS A 253 -15.10 31.17 20.60
CA HIS A 253 -15.33 32.54 21.07
C HIS A 253 -15.47 32.69 22.59
N GLU A 254 -15.84 31.64 23.34
CA GLU A 254 -15.95 31.67 24.80
C GLU A 254 -14.58 31.80 25.48
N LEU A 255 -13.51 31.40 24.79
CA LEU A 255 -12.13 31.54 25.26
C LEU A 255 -11.70 33.01 25.42
N ASN A 256 -12.42 33.95 24.79
CA ASN A 256 -12.17 35.39 24.96
C ASN A 256 -12.55 35.90 26.36
N ASN A 257 -13.37 35.16 27.12
CA ASN A 257 -13.75 35.50 28.48
C ASN A 257 -13.40 34.36 29.45
N THR A 258 -12.11 34.23 29.73
CA THR A 258 -11.56 33.15 30.56
C THR A 258 -12.19 33.07 31.94
N SER A 259 -12.51 34.20 32.57
CA SER A 259 -13.13 34.23 33.90
C SER A 259 -14.52 33.57 33.92
N LEU A 260 -15.35 33.87 32.93
CA LEU A 260 -16.68 33.24 32.81
C LEU A 260 -16.55 31.76 32.44
N LEU A 261 -15.58 31.43 31.60
CA LEU A 261 -15.31 30.05 31.21
C LEU A 261 -14.88 29.19 32.41
N ILE A 262 -13.98 29.68 33.25
CA ILE A 262 -13.52 28.99 34.46
C ILE A 262 -14.68 28.70 35.41
N GLN A 263 -15.63 29.62 35.55
CA GLN A 263 -16.83 29.40 36.38
C GLN A 263 -17.76 28.30 35.83
N ARG A 264 -17.68 28.03 34.53
CA ARG A 264 -18.53 27.05 33.83
C ARG A 264 -17.95 25.64 33.85
N ILE A 265 -16.63 25.50 33.97
CA ILE A 265 -15.89 24.22 34.02
C ILE A 265 -16.02 23.57 35.40
#